data_AF-A0A538RAC7-F1
#
_entry.id   AF-A0A538RAC7-F1
#
_cell.length_a   1.000
_cell.length_b   1.000
_cell.length_c   1.000
_cell.angle_alpha   90.00
_cell.angle_beta   90.00
_cell.angle_gamma   90.00
#
_symmetry.space_group_name_H-M   'P 1'
#
loop_
_entity.id
_entity.type
_entity.pdbx_description
1 polymer ?
#
loop_
_entity_poly.entity_id
_entity_poly.type
_entity_poly.pdbx_seq_one_letter_code
_entity_poly.pdbx_strand_id
1 'polypeptide(L)'
;MIAGRCSAHGALRAMAAIRPIAVSIVLAALATTAAAEPAPPRAEAAELLTSATVAFAALRYDEALGLADQAWRSGGSDPEQVRRIFALAGRAAGSIGDDEAARLWFRRWLYLDPAATLPEGTSPKLTALLGDARDALAGAAIAARITARPGEIAVTVADDPLDLVAAVRAGATSVALRDHAAALPASTAARRIELVDRHGNTLAAIAVVGVAVATTAPSLPPWSARPSTWMIASGALAAVGGGALWLALDARSSLRDLDRDSTHHEYTEARAIEQRFDRAQLVAGVAIGGAALAAIAGTVLWLRGGGEPSLRASAGGASLTWSVAF
;
A
#
# COMPACT_ATOMS: atom_id res chain seq x y z
N MET A 1 -35.47 53.91 -54.94
CA MET A 1 -36.92 54.07 -55.21
C MET A 1 -37.58 52.74 -54.88
N ILE A 2 -38.04 52.58 -53.62
CA ILE A 2 -39.42 52.22 -53.16
C ILE A 2 -39.37 50.79 -52.57
N ALA A 3 -39.29 50.68 -51.23
CA ALA A 3 -40.37 50.31 -50.28
C ALA A 3 -40.74 48.82 -50.33
N GLY A 4 -40.96 48.06 -49.26
CA GLY A 4 -41.30 48.35 -47.86
C GLY A 4 -42.38 47.35 -47.40
N ARG A 5 -42.49 47.14 -46.08
CA ARG A 5 -43.52 46.40 -45.28
C ARG A 5 -43.20 44.93 -44.97
N CYS A 6 -43.00 44.55 -43.71
CA CYS A 6 -43.95 44.45 -42.56
C CYS A 6 -44.97 43.33 -42.70
N SER A 7 -44.85 42.27 -41.89
CA SER A 7 -45.90 41.94 -40.92
C SER A 7 -45.39 41.02 -39.81
N ALA A 8 -45.86 41.30 -38.61
CA ALA A 8 -45.67 40.57 -37.37
C ALA A 8 -46.80 39.56 -37.14
N HIS A 9 -46.57 38.56 -36.28
CA HIS A 9 -47.47 38.00 -35.25
C HIS A 9 -47.22 36.51 -35.05
N GLY A 10 -47.12 36.08 -33.78
CA GLY A 10 -47.17 34.67 -33.44
C GLY A 10 -46.45 34.26 -32.16
N ALA A 11 -46.64 34.98 -31.05
CA ALA A 11 -46.43 34.42 -29.73
C ALA A 11 -47.52 33.37 -29.47
N LEU A 12 -47.16 32.16 -29.00
CA LEU A 12 -47.93 31.37 -28.00
C LEU A 12 -47.27 30.01 -27.73
N ARG A 13 -46.75 29.89 -26.50
CA ARG A 13 -46.90 28.75 -25.56
C ARG A 13 -46.76 27.32 -26.12
N ALA A 14 -45.69 26.64 -25.69
CA ALA A 14 -45.77 25.24 -25.28
C ALA A 14 -44.92 25.05 -24.02
N MET A 15 -45.61 25.01 -22.86
CA MET A 15 -45.05 24.61 -21.57
C MET A 15 -44.52 23.18 -21.68
N ALA A 16 -43.21 23.01 -21.56
CA ALA A 16 -42.59 21.69 -21.43
C ALA A 16 -42.95 21.11 -20.05
N ALA A 17 -43.68 19.99 -20.08
CA ALA A 17 -44.08 19.22 -18.92
C ALA A 17 -42.84 18.66 -18.20
N ILE A 18 -42.64 19.10 -16.96
CA ILE A 18 -41.65 18.55 -16.03
C ILE A 18 -42.17 17.16 -15.60
N ARG A 19 -41.57 16.10 -16.14
CA ARG A 19 -41.82 14.72 -15.70
C ARG A 19 -41.15 14.50 -14.33
N PRO A 20 -41.86 13.94 -13.33
CA PRO A 20 -41.24 13.60 -12.06
C PRO A 20 -40.26 12.44 -12.29
N ILE A 21 -38.98 12.67 -11.98
CA ILE A 21 -37.96 11.63 -11.94
C ILE A 21 -38.24 10.79 -10.69
N ALA A 22 -38.85 9.63 -10.90
CA ALA A 22 -38.99 8.61 -9.87
C ALA A 22 -37.58 8.09 -9.51
N VAL A 23 -37.08 8.50 -8.35
CA VAL A 23 -35.83 8.01 -7.78
C VAL A 23 -36.10 6.62 -7.20
N SER A 24 -35.90 5.59 -8.02
CA SER A 24 -35.87 4.20 -7.57
C SER A 24 -34.58 3.94 -6.80
N ILE A 25 -34.66 3.98 -5.47
CA ILE A 25 -33.60 3.51 -4.56
C ILE A 25 -33.62 1.98 -4.60
N VAL A 26 -32.78 1.39 -5.46
CA VAL A 26 -32.50 -0.05 -5.46
C VAL A 26 -31.45 -0.31 -4.39
N LEU A 27 -31.91 -0.74 -3.22
CA LEU A 27 -31.07 -1.19 -2.11
C LEU A 27 -30.60 -2.62 -2.40
N ALA A 28 -29.57 -2.75 -3.25
CA ALA A 28 -28.89 -4.02 -3.49
C ALA A 28 -27.95 -4.30 -2.32
N ALA A 29 -28.44 -5.05 -1.32
CA ALA A 29 -27.62 -5.65 -0.28
C ALA A 29 -26.73 -6.73 -0.92
N LEU A 30 -25.53 -6.34 -1.37
CA LEU A 30 -24.46 -7.29 -1.66
C LEU A 30 -24.01 -7.90 -0.33
N ALA A 31 -24.57 -9.06 0.01
CA ALA A 31 -23.95 -9.98 0.94
C ALA A 31 -22.70 -10.56 0.25
N THR A 32 -21.58 -9.85 0.37
CA THR A 32 -20.25 -10.42 0.16
C THR A 32 -20.01 -11.44 1.26
N THR A 33 -20.44 -12.67 1.03
CA THR A 33 -19.90 -13.84 1.73
C THR A 33 -18.45 -13.97 1.32
N ALA A 34 -17.56 -13.38 2.11
CA ALA A 34 -16.15 -13.72 2.09
C ALA A 34 -16.05 -15.20 2.43
N ALA A 35 -16.01 -16.04 1.39
CA ALA A 35 -15.65 -17.44 1.53
C ALA A 35 -14.25 -17.44 2.14
N ALA A 36 -14.18 -17.80 3.43
CA ALA A 36 -12.92 -18.14 4.04
C ALA A 36 -12.34 -19.29 3.22
N GLU A 37 -11.33 -18.99 2.41
CA GLU A 37 -10.49 -19.99 1.77
C GLU A 37 -10.05 -20.96 2.88
N PRO A 38 -10.34 -22.27 2.75
CA PRO A 38 -9.95 -23.23 3.79
C PRO A 38 -8.45 -23.09 4.01
N ALA A 39 -8.06 -22.79 5.26
CA ALA A 39 -6.66 -22.68 5.61
C ALA A 39 -5.92 -23.94 5.12
N PRO A 40 -4.89 -23.80 4.26
CA PRO A 40 -4.34 -24.92 3.50
C PRO A 40 -3.45 -25.83 4.42
N PRO A 41 -2.89 -26.94 3.92
CA PRO A 41 -2.71 -28.28 4.54
C PRO A 41 -1.67 -28.43 5.66
N ARG A 42 -1.38 -27.38 6.43
CA ARG A 42 -0.35 -27.40 7.49
C ARG A 42 -0.58 -28.44 8.59
N ALA A 43 -1.84 -28.69 8.93
CA ALA A 43 -2.18 -29.65 9.99
C ALA A 43 -1.82 -31.09 9.59
N GLU A 44 -2.03 -31.44 8.31
CA GLU A 44 -1.82 -32.79 7.79
C GLU A 44 -0.34 -33.17 7.77
N ALA A 45 0.54 -32.28 7.27
CA ALA A 45 1.98 -32.52 7.26
C ALA A 45 2.55 -32.75 8.67
N ALA A 46 2.07 -31.98 9.65
CA ALA A 46 2.47 -32.09 11.05
C ALA A 46 2.00 -33.41 11.70
N GLU A 47 0.78 -33.86 11.37
CA GLU A 47 0.24 -35.15 11.83
C GLU A 47 1.02 -36.32 11.22
N LEU A 48 1.32 -36.26 9.92
CA LEU A 48 2.14 -37.26 9.23
C LEU A 48 3.55 -37.35 9.81
N LEU A 49 4.20 -36.21 10.07
CA LEU A 49 5.51 -36.20 10.73
C LEU A 49 5.46 -36.78 12.15
N THR A 50 4.38 -36.51 12.89
CA THR A 50 4.16 -37.09 14.23
C THR A 50 4.02 -38.61 14.13
N SER A 51 3.19 -39.10 13.21
CA SER A 51 2.99 -40.52 12.94
C SER A 51 4.30 -41.20 12.49
N ALA A 52 5.07 -40.55 11.61
CA ALA A 52 6.38 -41.04 11.18
C ALA A 52 7.35 -41.20 12.36
N THR A 53 7.34 -40.23 13.29
CA THR A 53 8.18 -40.27 14.50
C THR A 53 7.79 -41.43 15.42
N VAL A 54 6.48 -41.65 15.61
CA VAL A 54 5.95 -42.79 16.38
C VAL A 54 6.32 -44.12 15.73
N ALA A 55 6.17 -44.24 14.40
CA ALA A 55 6.56 -45.45 13.66
C ALA A 55 8.06 -45.73 13.80
N PHE A 56 8.91 -44.70 13.70
CA PHE A 56 10.36 -44.84 13.88
C PHE A 56 10.73 -45.32 15.29
N ALA A 57 10.10 -44.74 16.33
CA ALA A 57 10.32 -45.16 17.71
C ALA A 57 9.86 -46.60 17.97
N ALA A 58 8.84 -47.07 17.25
CA ALA A 58 8.37 -48.45 17.26
C ALA A 58 9.20 -49.40 16.37
N LEU A 59 10.36 -48.95 15.85
CA LEU A 59 11.25 -49.70 14.95
C LEU A 59 10.60 -50.12 13.61
N ARG A 60 9.50 -49.46 13.22
CA ARG A 60 8.81 -49.68 11.94
C ARG A 60 9.38 -48.73 10.89
N TYR A 61 10.62 -48.97 10.51
CA TYR A 61 11.41 -48.02 9.69
C TYR A 61 10.83 -47.79 8.29
N ASP A 62 10.33 -48.83 7.61
CA ASP A 62 9.69 -48.68 6.29
C ASP A 62 8.45 -47.78 6.35
N GLU A 63 7.60 -47.97 7.37
CA GLU A 63 6.42 -47.15 7.61
C GLU A 63 6.80 -45.70 7.95
N ALA A 64 7.82 -45.52 8.80
CA ALA A 64 8.33 -44.19 9.14
C ALA A 64 8.85 -43.43 7.91
N LEU A 65 9.57 -44.12 7.01
CA LEU A 65 10.05 -43.54 5.76
C LEU A 65 8.89 -43.15 4.84
N GLY A 66 7.88 -44.03 4.69
CA GLY A 66 6.69 -43.74 3.89
C GLY A 66 5.88 -42.55 4.41
N LEU A 67 5.68 -42.46 5.72
CA LEU A 67 4.98 -41.33 6.36
C LEU A 67 5.78 -40.02 6.26
N ALA A 68 7.11 -40.07 6.38
CA ALA A 68 7.96 -38.89 6.21
C ALA A 68 7.95 -38.37 4.76
N ASP A 69 7.97 -39.25 3.75
CA ASP A 69 7.83 -38.86 2.34
C ASP A 69 6.43 -38.27 2.05
N GLN A 70 5.36 -38.84 2.63
CA GLN A 70 4.02 -38.25 2.54
C GLN A 70 3.97 -36.85 3.18
N ALA A 71 4.54 -36.67 4.36
CA ALA A 71 4.63 -35.37 5.03
C ALA A 71 5.38 -34.32 4.20
N TRP A 72 6.43 -34.74 3.48
CA TRP A 72 7.12 -33.85 2.55
C TRP A 72 6.23 -33.47 1.36
N ARG A 73 5.53 -34.45 0.76
CA ARG A 73 4.70 -34.23 -0.43
C ARG A 73 3.41 -33.45 -0.16
N SER A 74 2.87 -33.51 1.07
CA SER A 74 1.66 -32.76 1.44
C SER A 74 1.87 -31.24 1.43
N GLY A 75 3.12 -30.77 1.49
CA GLY A 75 3.43 -29.35 1.44
C GLY A 75 3.14 -28.63 2.75
N GLY A 76 3.34 -27.30 2.75
CA GLY A 76 2.94 -26.42 3.87
C GLY A 76 3.83 -26.50 5.12
N SER A 77 4.81 -27.38 5.16
CA SER A 77 5.74 -27.49 6.28
C SER A 77 6.58 -26.21 6.44
N ASP A 78 6.86 -25.82 7.68
CA ASP A 78 7.83 -24.78 7.99
C ASP A 78 9.29 -25.30 7.89
N PRO A 79 10.31 -24.43 7.91
CA PRO A 79 11.71 -24.86 7.74
C PRO A 79 12.19 -25.87 8.78
N GLU A 80 11.68 -25.80 10.01
CA GLU A 80 12.06 -26.73 11.08
C GLU A 80 11.43 -28.11 10.83
N GLN A 81 10.16 -28.15 10.45
CA GLN A 81 9.46 -29.37 10.08
C GLN A 81 10.13 -30.08 8.89
N VAL A 82 10.50 -29.35 7.83
CA VAL A 82 11.20 -29.94 6.68
C VAL A 82 12.53 -30.57 7.08
N ARG A 83 13.33 -29.88 7.92
CA ARG A 83 14.58 -30.45 8.45
C ARG A 83 14.33 -31.74 9.24
N ARG A 84 13.29 -31.76 10.09
CA ARG A 84 12.92 -32.96 10.85
C ARG A 84 12.47 -34.11 9.95
N ILE A 85 11.71 -33.82 8.89
CA ILE A 85 11.29 -34.81 7.89
C ILE A 85 12.52 -35.44 7.21
N PHE A 86 13.45 -34.62 6.70
CA PHE A 86 14.65 -35.13 6.03
C PHE A 86 15.59 -35.90 6.96
N ALA A 87 15.77 -35.42 8.19
CA ALA A 87 16.57 -36.12 9.21
C ALA A 87 15.98 -37.49 9.55
N LEU A 88 14.65 -37.56 9.74
CA LEU A 88 13.94 -38.79 10.06
C LEU A 88 13.98 -39.78 8.89
N ALA A 89 13.70 -39.31 7.67
CA ALA A 89 13.74 -40.13 6.46
C ALA A 89 15.13 -40.72 6.20
N GLY A 90 16.20 -39.92 6.36
CA GLY A 90 17.58 -40.40 6.20
C GLY A 90 17.96 -41.48 7.19
N ARG A 91 17.55 -41.32 8.46
CA ARG A 91 17.76 -42.35 9.50
C ARG A 91 16.95 -43.60 9.23
N ALA A 92 15.68 -43.47 8.85
CA ALA A 92 14.81 -44.60 8.55
C ALA A 92 15.33 -45.43 7.37
N ALA A 93 15.69 -44.77 6.26
CA ALA A 93 16.29 -45.40 5.09
C ALA A 93 17.59 -46.14 5.42
N GLY A 94 18.49 -45.52 6.19
CA GLY A 94 19.76 -46.15 6.57
C GLY A 94 19.57 -47.36 7.51
N SER A 95 18.54 -47.33 8.36
CA SER A 95 18.19 -48.45 9.25
C SER A 95 17.65 -49.68 8.50
N ILE A 96 16.92 -49.50 7.38
CA ILE A 96 16.47 -50.61 6.52
C ILE A 96 17.54 -51.08 5.53
N GLY A 97 18.69 -50.41 5.49
CA GLY A 97 19.82 -50.75 4.61
C GLY A 97 19.77 -50.08 3.23
N ASP A 98 18.86 -49.15 3.01
CA ASP A 98 18.83 -48.32 1.80
C ASP A 98 19.80 -47.13 1.94
N ASP A 99 21.08 -47.43 1.76
CA ASP A 99 22.18 -46.49 1.96
C ASP A 99 22.14 -45.34 0.92
N GLU A 100 21.63 -45.59 -0.28
CA GLU A 100 21.51 -44.57 -1.33
C GLU A 100 20.42 -43.55 -0.98
N ALA A 101 19.22 -44.02 -0.62
CA ALA A 101 18.15 -43.13 -0.17
C ALA A 101 18.56 -42.38 1.10
N ALA A 102 19.24 -43.04 2.04
CA ALA A 102 19.74 -42.41 3.25
C ALA A 102 20.67 -41.23 2.94
N ARG A 103 21.67 -41.42 2.07
CA ARG A 103 22.57 -40.34 1.62
C ARG A 103 21.82 -39.21 0.94
N LEU A 104 20.83 -39.52 0.10
CA LEU A 104 20.01 -38.49 -0.56
C LEU A 104 19.23 -37.64 0.46
N TRP A 105 18.56 -38.26 1.42
CA TRP A 105 17.83 -37.55 2.47
C TRP A 105 18.77 -36.75 3.39
N PHE A 106 19.92 -37.30 3.74
CA PHE A 106 20.93 -36.59 4.52
C PHE A 106 21.53 -35.41 3.78
N ARG A 107 21.77 -35.50 2.46
CA ARG A 107 22.17 -34.34 1.65
C ARG A 107 21.11 -33.25 1.70
N ARG A 108 19.83 -33.58 1.52
CA ARG A 108 18.74 -32.59 1.64
C ARG A 108 18.69 -31.96 3.04
N TRP A 109 18.91 -32.74 4.10
CA TRP A 109 18.95 -32.23 5.47
C TRP A 109 20.13 -31.27 5.68
N LEU A 110 21.35 -31.69 5.32
CA LEU A 110 22.58 -30.89 5.46
C LEU A 110 22.57 -29.63 4.60
N TYR A 111 21.90 -29.68 3.46
CA TYR A 111 21.73 -28.52 2.59
C TYR A 111 20.86 -27.42 3.22
N LEU A 112 19.94 -27.79 4.13
CA LEU A 112 19.14 -26.85 4.94
C LEU A 112 19.81 -26.47 6.27
N ASP A 113 20.64 -27.34 6.82
CA ASP A 113 21.37 -27.16 8.07
C ASP A 113 22.76 -27.81 7.99
N PRO A 114 23.79 -27.07 7.52
CA PRO A 114 25.13 -27.61 7.34
C PRO A 114 25.79 -28.09 8.64
N ALA A 115 25.33 -27.56 9.79
CA ALA A 115 25.83 -27.91 11.11
C ALA A 115 25.09 -29.10 11.74
N ALA A 116 24.11 -29.69 11.05
CA ALA A 116 23.30 -30.78 11.57
C ALA A 116 24.15 -32.00 11.96
N THR A 117 23.85 -32.56 13.12
CA THR A 117 24.47 -33.78 13.66
C THR A 117 23.40 -34.79 14.06
N LEU A 118 23.73 -36.08 13.95
CA LEU A 118 22.89 -37.14 14.50
C LEU A 118 22.94 -37.12 16.03
N PRO A 119 21.89 -37.58 16.73
CA PRO A 119 21.90 -37.73 18.18
C PRO A 119 23.03 -38.66 18.64
N GLU A 120 23.54 -38.45 19.86
CA GLU A 120 24.52 -39.33 20.47
C GLU A 120 24.00 -40.77 20.58
N GLY A 121 24.89 -41.75 20.48
CA GLY A 121 24.54 -43.17 20.48
C GLY A 121 23.90 -43.68 19.18
N THR A 122 23.80 -42.85 18.14
CA THR A 122 23.38 -43.30 16.80
C THR A 122 24.41 -44.29 16.23
N SER A 123 23.93 -45.33 15.53
CA SER A 123 24.78 -46.36 14.91
C SER A 123 25.94 -45.77 14.10
N PRO A 124 27.18 -46.30 14.24
CA PRO A 124 28.33 -45.85 13.45
C PRO A 124 28.08 -45.85 11.94
N LYS A 125 27.25 -46.77 11.44
CA LYS A 125 26.86 -46.83 10.02
C LYS A 125 26.12 -45.56 9.58
N LEU A 126 25.14 -45.09 10.36
CA LEU A 126 24.38 -43.89 10.03
C LEU A 126 25.28 -42.64 10.10
N THR A 127 26.21 -42.61 11.05
CA THR A 127 27.21 -41.55 11.16
C THR A 127 28.11 -41.49 9.91
N ALA A 128 28.54 -42.65 9.40
CA ALA A 128 29.30 -42.73 8.14
C ALA A 128 28.48 -42.22 6.95
N LEU A 129 27.21 -42.63 6.81
CA LEU A 129 26.33 -42.16 5.73
C LEU A 129 26.08 -40.64 5.77
N LEU A 130 25.96 -40.03 6.96
CA LEU A 130 25.89 -38.58 7.09
C LEU A 130 27.22 -37.91 6.71
N GLY A 131 28.36 -38.54 7.05
CA GLY A 131 29.70 -38.12 6.63
C GLY A 131 29.81 -38.07 5.11
N ASP A 132 29.48 -39.17 4.42
CA ASP A 132 29.47 -39.25 2.96
C ASP A 132 28.59 -38.17 2.32
N ALA A 133 27.40 -37.93 2.90
CA ALA A 133 26.49 -36.90 2.42
C ALA A 133 27.07 -35.49 2.57
N ARG A 134 27.80 -35.23 3.66
CA ARG A 134 28.48 -33.94 3.90
C ARG A 134 29.63 -33.72 2.92
N ASP A 135 30.46 -34.75 2.71
CA ASP A 135 31.58 -34.69 1.78
C ASP A 135 31.09 -34.46 0.35
N ALA A 136 29.99 -35.12 -0.05
CA ALA A 136 29.37 -34.93 -1.36
C ALA A 136 28.83 -33.51 -1.60
N LEU A 137 28.42 -32.79 -0.55
CA LEU A 137 27.98 -31.39 -0.68
C LEU A 137 29.14 -30.41 -0.72
N ALA A 138 30.34 -30.78 -0.25
CA ALA A 138 31.51 -29.90 -0.15
C ALA A 138 31.19 -28.54 0.53
N GLY A 139 30.25 -28.52 1.49
CA GLY A 139 29.82 -27.32 2.20
C GLY A 139 28.77 -26.46 1.48
N ALA A 140 28.22 -26.92 0.35
CA ALA A 140 27.12 -26.24 -0.33
C ALA A 140 25.89 -26.09 0.60
N ALA A 141 25.27 -24.91 0.56
CA ALA A 141 24.12 -24.56 1.36
C ALA A 141 23.23 -23.57 0.60
N ILE A 142 21.93 -23.54 0.91
CA ILE A 142 21.01 -22.58 0.29
C ILE A 142 21.51 -21.15 0.57
N ALA A 143 21.86 -20.45 -0.50
CA ALA A 143 22.18 -19.03 -0.47
C ALA A 143 21.29 -18.29 -1.46
N ALA A 144 20.54 -17.30 -0.98
CA ALA A 144 19.77 -16.42 -1.85
C ALA A 144 20.15 -14.96 -1.60
N ARG A 145 20.31 -14.23 -2.70
CA ARG A 145 20.52 -12.79 -2.72
C ARG A 145 19.20 -12.09 -3.03
N ILE A 146 18.83 -11.15 -2.17
CA ILE A 146 17.64 -10.34 -2.34
C ILE A 146 18.09 -8.91 -2.65
N THR A 147 17.61 -8.36 -3.76
CA THR A 147 17.89 -6.98 -4.17
C THR A 147 16.58 -6.26 -4.41
N ALA A 148 16.33 -5.20 -3.67
CA ALA A 148 15.17 -4.35 -3.90
C ALA A 148 15.44 -3.37 -5.04
N ARG A 149 14.47 -3.23 -5.94
CA ARG A 149 14.48 -2.28 -7.07
C ARG A 149 13.18 -1.47 -7.06
N PRO A 150 13.12 -0.33 -7.76
CA PRO A 150 11.86 0.38 -7.95
C PRO A 150 10.82 -0.53 -8.63
N GLY A 151 9.73 -0.85 -7.93
CA GLY A 151 8.63 -1.65 -8.48
C GLY A 151 8.77 -3.18 -8.33
N GLU A 152 9.96 -3.71 -7.99
CA GLU A 152 10.16 -5.16 -7.81
C GLU A 152 11.19 -5.50 -6.70
N ILE A 153 11.08 -6.69 -6.14
CA ILE A 153 12.10 -7.33 -5.32
C ILE A 153 12.66 -8.50 -6.12
N ALA A 154 13.90 -8.36 -6.58
CA ALA A 154 14.60 -9.41 -7.31
C ALA A 154 15.24 -10.37 -6.31
N VAL A 155 14.99 -11.68 -6.49
CA VAL A 155 15.54 -12.76 -5.68
C VAL A 155 16.34 -13.66 -6.60
N THR A 156 17.59 -13.91 -6.28
CA THR A 156 18.48 -14.82 -7.01
C THR A 156 19.02 -15.87 -6.06
N VAL A 157 18.76 -17.15 -6.33
CA VAL A 157 19.34 -18.27 -5.60
C VAL A 157 20.70 -18.54 -6.21
N ALA A 158 21.76 -18.37 -5.41
CA ALA A 158 23.14 -18.41 -5.87
C ALA A 158 23.66 -19.83 -6.06
N ASP A 159 23.21 -20.76 -5.22
CA ASP A 159 23.63 -22.15 -5.23
C ASP A 159 22.42 -23.02 -4.88
N ASP A 160 22.01 -23.91 -5.79
CA ASP A 160 20.98 -24.93 -5.58
C ASP A 160 21.26 -26.26 -6.27
N PRO A 161 22.31 -26.99 -5.85
CA PRO A 161 22.75 -28.21 -6.52
C PRO A 161 21.77 -29.38 -6.39
N LEU A 162 20.76 -29.26 -5.53
CA LEU A 162 19.73 -30.28 -5.31
C LEU A 162 18.37 -29.90 -5.94
N ASP A 163 18.29 -28.77 -6.65
CA ASP A 163 17.07 -28.21 -7.23
C ASP A 163 15.87 -28.26 -6.27
N LEU A 164 16.11 -27.92 -4.99
CA LEU A 164 15.05 -27.96 -3.99
C LEU A 164 14.14 -26.73 -4.06
N VAL A 165 14.67 -25.57 -4.44
CA VAL A 165 13.93 -24.31 -4.47
C VAL A 165 13.19 -24.18 -5.79
N ALA A 166 11.86 -24.32 -5.75
CA ALA A 166 11.00 -24.24 -6.94
C ALA A 166 10.35 -22.86 -7.12
N ALA A 167 10.04 -22.17 -6.01
CA ALA A 167 9.42 -20.85 -6.03
C ALA A 167 9.90 -19.97 -4.88
N VAL A 168 9.62 -18.66 -5.00
CA VAL A 168 9.77 -17.68 -3.94
C VAL A 168 8.39 -17.16 -3.55
N ARG A 169 8.10 -17.10 -2.24
CA ARG A 169 6.83 -16.63 -1.69
C ARG A 169 7.03 -15.42 -0.79
N ALA A 170 6.11 -14.46 -0.88
CA ALA A 170 6.07 -13.28 -0.04
C ALA A 170 4.59 -12.95 0.28
N GLY A 171 4.16 -13.28 1.50
CA GLY A 171 2.75 -13.23 1.87
C GLY A 171 1.92 -14.20 1.01
N ALA A 172 0.86 -13.68 0.38
CA ALA A 172 0.00 -14.45 -0.52
C ALA A 172 0.58 -14.59 -1.95
N THR A 173 1.61 -13.81 -2.30
CA THR A 173 2.20 -13.84 -3.64
C THR A 173 3.28 -14.91 -3.72
N SER A 174 3.17 -15.82 -4.69
CA SER A 174 4.17 -16.84 -4.99
C SER A 174 4.59 -16.74 -6.45
N VAL A 175 5.89 -16.80 -6.72
CA VAL A 175 6.48 -16.69 -8.06
C VAL A 175 7.49 -17.82 -8.25
N ALA A 176 7.31 -18.63 -9.29
CA ALA A 176 8.24 -19.71 -9.63
C ALA A 176 9.61 -19.16 -10.03
N LEU A 177 10.68 -19.86 -9.64
CA LEU A 177 12.03 -19.52 -10.12
C LEU A 177 12.15 -19.84 -11.61
N ARG A 178 12.84 -18.97 -12.32
CA ARG A 178 13.31 -19.18 -13.70
C ARG A 178 14.80 -18.84 -13.73
N ASP A 179 15.63 -19.76 -14.19
CA ASP A 179 17.10 -19.60 -14.21
C ASP A 179 17.66 -19.16 -12.85
N HIS A 180 17.21 -19.83 -11.78
CA HIS A 180 17.53 -19.51 -10.37
C HIS A 180 17.17 -18.09 -9.90
N ALA A 181 16.30 -17.37 -10.64
CA ALA A 181 15.85 -16.03 -10.30
C ALA A 181 14.31 -15.90 -10.28
N ALA A 182 13.81 -14.99 -9.45
CA ALA A 182 12.41 -14.62 -9.39
C ALA A 182 12.26 -13.12 -9.10
N ALA A 183 11.22 -12.50 -9.63
CA ALA A 183 10.88 -11.11 -9.37
C ALA A 183 9.51 -11.05 -8.67
N LEU A 184 9.50 -10.54 -7.45
CA LEU A 184 8.27 -10.26 -6.70
C LEU A 184 7.89 -8.79 -6.90
N PRO A 185 6.61 -8.43 -7.01
CA PRO A 185 6.21 -7.03 -7.09
C PRO A 185 6.56 -6.28 -5.78
N ALA A 186 7.06 -5.04 -5.87
CA ALA A 186 7.44 -4.26 -4.68
C ALA A 186 6.23 -3.84 -3.81
N SER A 187 5.01 -3.92 -4.35
CA SER A 187 3.77 -3.76 -3.58
C SER A 187 3.57 -4.89 -2.56
N THR A 188 4.30 -5.99 -2.68
CA THR A 188 4.32 -7.04 -1.69
C THR A 188 5.01 -6.53 -0.43
N ALA A 189 4.22 -6.01 0.51
CA ALA A 189 4.65 -5.47 1.81
C ALA A 189 5.18 -6.56 2.78
N ALA A 190 5.81 -7.62 2.25
CA ALA A 190 6.29 -8.72 3.04
C ALA A 190 7.63 -8.36 3.68
N ARG A 191 7.66 -8.36 5.02
CA ARG A 191 8.91 -8.27 5.80
C ARG A 191 9.83 -9.49 5.62
N ARG A 192 9.31 -10.56 5.02
CA ARG A 192 9.94 -11.87 4.92
C ARG A 192 9.68 -12.47 3.54
N ILE A 193 10.74 -12.96 2.93
CA ILE A 193 10.71 -13.73 1.69
C ILE A 193 11.00 -15.18 2.04
N GLU A 194 10.16 -16.07 1.57
CA GLU A 194 10.22 -17.51 1.79
C GLU A 194 10.69 -18.20 0.51
N LEU A 195 11.71 -19.05 0.63
CA LEU A 195 12.09 -19.98 -0.43
C LEU A 195 11.25 -21.25 -0.24
N VAL A 196 10.53 -21.67 -1.28
CA VAL A 196 9.61 -22.80 -1.21
C VAL A 196 9.95 -23.88 -2.23
N ASP A 197 9.71 -25.14 -1.84
CA ASP A 197 9.91 -26.28 -2.74
C ASP A 197 8.71 -26.51 -3.67
N ARG A 198 8.82 -27.52 -4.54
CA ARG A 198 7.76 -27.88 -5.51
C ARG A 198 6.46 -28.34 -4.86
N HIS A 199 6.49 -28.73 -3.59
CA HIS A 199 5.33 -29.15 -2.80
C HIS A 199 4.76 -27.99 -1.98
N GLY A 200 5.39 -26.81 -2.00
CA GLY A 200 4.97 -25.65 -1.23
C GLY A 200 5.44 -25.66 0.23
N ASN A 201 6.42 -26.50 0.58
CA ASN A 201 7.10 -26.43 1.87
C ASN A 201 8.04 -25.22 1.90
N THR A 202 8.20 -24.64 3.08
CA THR A 202 9.10 -23.50 3.30
C THR A 202 10.49 -24.03 3.66
N LEU A 203 11.48 -23.82 2.79
CA LEU A 203 12.86 -24.28 3.00
C LEU A 203 13.67 -23.28 3.83
N ALA A 204 13.51 -21.99 3.55
CA ALA A 204 14.16 -20.91 4.27
C ALA A 204 13.30 -19.66 4.29
N ALA A 205 13.44 -18.85 5.33
CA ALA A 205 12.76 -17.59 5.51
C ALA A 205 13.79 -16.48 5.73
N ILE A 206 13.92 -15.59 4.76
CA ILE A 206 14.92 -14.52 4.77
C ILE A 206 14.19 -13.21 5.09
N ALA A 207 14.64 -12.54 6.14
CA ALA A 207 14.13 -11.22 6.49
C ALA A 207 14.64 -10.19 5.47
N VAL A 208 13.74 -9.39 4.91
CA VAL A 208 14.12 -8.31 4.02
C VAL A 208 14.48 -7.11 4.87
N VAL A 209 15.77 -6.92 5.12
CA VAL A 209 16.27 -5.76 5.86
C VAL A 209 16.28 -4.56 4.92
N GLY A 210 15.39 -3.59 5.17
CA GLY A 210 15.54 -2.24 4.65
C GLY A 210 15.25 -2.04 3.16
N VAL A 211 14.15 -2.58 2.63
CA VAL A 211 13.50 -1.83 1.54
C VAL A 211 12.85 -0.63 2.20
N ALA A 212 13.58 0.49 2.22
CA ALA A 212 12.90 1.77 2.28
C ALA A 212 11.99 1.78 1.06
N VAL A 213 10.74 1.36 1.24
CA VAL A 213 9.67 1.71 0.31
C VAL A 213 9.88 3.20 0.17
N ALA A 214 10.28 3.64 -1.02
CA ALA A 214 10.33 5.05 -1.30
C ALA A 214 8.89 5.52 -1.08
N THR A 215 8.61 5.99 0.13
CA THR A 215 7.36 6.62 0.46
C THR A 215 7.33 7.74 -0.54
N THR A 216 6.49 7.59 -1.56
CA THR A 216 6.31 8.60 -2.59
C THR A 216 6.14 9.89 -1.81
N ALA A 217 7.11 10.80 -1.94
CA ALA A 217 7.13 12.02 -1.14
C ALA A 217 5.71 12.59 -1.23
N PRO A 218 5.04 12.89 -0.10
CA PRO A 218 3.63 13.26 -0.12
C PRO A 218 3.47 14.31 -1.19
N SER A 219 2.77 13.96 -2.27
CA SER A 219 2.60 14.87 -3.39
C SER A 219 1.80 16.00 -2.79
N LEU A 220 2.46 17.15 -2.59
CA LEU A 220 1.80 18.27 -1.96
C LEU A 220 0.52 18.52 -2.76
N PRO A 221 -0.65 18.64 -2.10
CA PRO A 221 -1.89 18.85 -2.81
C PRO A 221 -1.73 20.04 -3.77
N PRO A 222 -2.33 19.97 -4.97
CA PRO A 222 -2.25 21.05 -5.95
C PRO A 222 -2.59 22.37 -5.24
N TRP A 223 -1.93 23.46 -5.63
CA TRP A 223 -2.03 24.74 -4.92
C TRP A 223 -3.48 25.23 -4.73
N SER A 224 -4.39 24.84 -5.64
CA SER A 224 -5.83 25.10 -5.57
C SER A 224 -6.58 24.34 -4.46
N ALA A 225 -6.02 23.25 -3.93
CA ALA A 225 -6.60 22.45 -2.86
C ALA A 225 -6.09 22.82 -1.47
N ARG A 226 -5.18 23.81 -1.37
CA ARG A 226 -4.61 24.24 -0.09
C ARG A 226 -5.48 25.36 0.53
N PRO A 227 -6.03 25.17 1.74
CA PRO A 227 -6.89 26.19 2.36
C PRO A 227 -6.12 27.49 2.64
N SER A 228 -4.82 27.41 2.93
CA SER A 228 -3.96 28.58 3.16
C SER A 228 -3.87 29.50 1.94
N THR A 229 -3.84 28.96 0.73
CA THR A 229 -3.79 29.75 -0.51
C THR A 229 -5.03 30.64 -0.67
N TRP A 230 -6.20 30.10 -0.37
CA TRP A 230 -7.47 30.85 -0.45
C TRP A 230 -7.63 31.86 0.70
N MET A 231 -7.13 31.53 1.90
CA MET A 231 -7.11 32.46 3.03
C MET A 231 -6.19 33.67 2.76
N ILE A 232 -5.02 33.46 2.16
CA ILE A 232 -4.11 34.54 1.76
C ILE A 232 -4.77 35.43 0.69
N ALA A 233 -5.40 34.83 -0.33
CA ALA A 233 -6.10 35.57 -1.37
C ALA A 233 -7.26 36.41 -0.80
N SER A 234 -8.02 35.85 0.14
CA SER A 234 -9.08 36.57 0.85
C SER A 234 -8.54 37.77 1.63
N GLY A 235 -7.46 37.59 2.38
CA GLY A 235 -6.80 38.67 3.12
C GLY A 235 -6.30 39.79 2.22
N ALA A 236 -5.66 39.46 1.09
CA ALA A 236 -5.18 40.45 0.12
C ALA A 236 -6.33 41.26 -0.50
N LEU A 237 -7.41 40.59 -0.91
CA LEU A 237 -8.58 41.24 -1.48
C LEU A 237 -9.31 42.13 -0.46
N ALA A 238 -9.41 41.68 0.80
CA ALA A 238 -10.00 42.48 1.87
C ALA A 238 -9.20 43.76 2.15
N ALA A 239 -7.86 43.69 2.14
CA ALA A 239 -7.00 44.86 2.32
C ALA A 239 -7.18 45.89 1.19
N VAL A 240 -7.23 45.44 -0.07
CA VAL A 240 -7.48 46.32 -1.23
C VAL A 240 -8.88 46.94 -1.16
N GLY A 241 -9.90 46.14 -0.87
CA GLY A 241 -11.28 46.62 -0.72
C GLY A 241 -11.43 47.64 0.42
N GLY A 242 -10.79 47.39 1.57
CA GLY A 242 -10.77 48.30 2.70
C GLY A 242 -10.08 49.63 2.39
N GLY A 243 -8.95 49.60 1.67
CA GLY A 243 -8.24 50.81 1.24
C GLY A 243 -9.05 51.66 0.25
N ALA A 244 -9.70 51.03 -0.73
CA ALA A 244 -10.56 51.72 -1.68
C ALA A 244 -11.79 52.35 -1.00
N LEU A 245 -12.38 51.65 -0.02
CA LEU A 245 -13.50 52.18 0.77
C LEU A 245 -13.07 53.37 1.63
N TRP A 246 -11.89 53.33 2.24
CA TRP A 246 -11.34 54.44 3.03
C TRP A 246 -11.16 55.70 2.16
N LEU A 247 -10.56 55.56 0.97
CA LEU A 247 -10.42 56.68 0.01
C LEU A 247 -11.77 57.26 -0.42
N ALA A 248 -12.79 56.41 -0.59
CA ALA A 248 -14.14 56.87 -0.94
C ALA A 248 -14.82 57.64 0.20
N LEU A 249 -14.57 57.26 1.46
CA LEU A 249 -15.06 57.97 2.64
C LEU A 249 -14.34 59.31 2.83
N ASP A 250 -13.01 59.33 2.63
CA ASP A 250 -12.18 60.52 2.73
C ASP A 250 -12.59 61.59 1.68
N ALA A 251 -12.78 61.18 0.43
CA ALA A 251 -13.30 62.05 -0.62
C ALA A 251 -14.68 62.64 -0.27
N ARG A 252 -15.51 61.88 0.46
CA ARG A 252 -16.84 62.36 0.89
C ARG A 252 -16.75 63.36 2.03
N SER A 253 -15.76 63.28 2.93
CA SER A 253 -15.49 64.35 3.89
C SER A 253 -14.98 65.60 3.19
N SER A 254 -14.03 65.47 2.25
CA SER A 254 -13.51 66.62 1.50
C SER A 254 -14.60 67.36 0.73
N LEU A 255 -15.58 66.65 0.15
CA LEU A 255 -16.73 67.27 -0.51
C LEU A 255 -17.62 68.06 0.47
N ARG A 256 -17.80 67.59 1.72
CA ARG A 256 -18.59 68.32 2.73
C ARG A 256 -17.85 69.55 3.24
N ASP A 257 -16.53 69.48 3.33
CA ASP A 257 -15.71 70.63 3.72
C ASP A 257 -15.69 71.69 2.59
N LEU A 258 -15.63 71.25 1.33
CA LEU A 258 -15.70 72.14 0.16
C LEU A 258 -17.07 72.83 -0.01
N ASP A 259 -18.17 72.12 0.30
CA ASP A 259 -19.53 72.67 0.31
C ASP A 259 -19.69 73.77 1.38
N ARG A 260 -18.86 73.72 2.44
CA ARG A 260 -18.86 74.68 3.55
C ARG A 260 -18.13 76.00 3.22
N ASP A 261 -17.17 75.98 2.30
CA ASP A 261 -16.32 77.13 1.89
C ASP A 261 -16.70 77.73 0.51
N SER A 262 -17.95 77.52 0.09
CA SER A 262 -18.43 77.51 -1.31
C SER A 262 -18.66 78.86 -2.01
N THR A 263 -17.74 79.84 -1.94
CA THR A 263 -17.89 81.10 -2.73
C THR A 263 -17.14 81.14 -4.06
N HIS A 264 -16.15 80.28 -4.35
CA HIS A 264 -15.29 80.44 -5.55
C HIS A 264 -14.76 79.16 -6.26
N HIS A 265 -15.39 77.98 -6.16
CA HIS A 265 -14.87 76.78 -6.84
C HIS A 265 -15.43 76.54 -8.26
N GLU A 266 -14.55 76.18 -9.21
CA GLU A 266 -14.88 75.85 -10.59
C GLU A 266 -15.52 74.46 -10.73
N TYR A 267 -16.60 74.35 -11.51
CA TYR A 267 -17.38 73.12 -11.77
C TYR A 267 -16.54 71.94 -12.29
N THR A 268 -15.38 72.22 -12.89
CA THR A 268 -14.44 71.22 -13.42
C THR A 268 -13.76 70.39 -12.33
N GLU A 269 -13.51 70.98 -11.16
CA GLU A 269 -12.87 70.30 -10.02
C GLU A 269 -13.82 69.30 -9.36
N ALA A 270 -15.10 69.66 -9.22
CA ALA A 270 -16.14 68.77 -8.70
C ALA A 270 -16.32 67.49 -9.53
N ARG A 271 -16.29 67.61 -10.88
CA ARG A 271 -16.40 66.44 -11.78
C ARG A 271 -15.20 65.49 -11.69
N ALA A 272 -13.99 66.01 -11.45
CA ALA A 272 -12.81 65.18 -11.28
C ALA A 272 -12.89 64.32 -10.00
N ILE A 273 -13.54 64.85 -8.95
CA ILE A 273 -13.77 64.14 -7.69
C ILE A 273 -14.85 63.06 -7.86
N GLU A 274 -15.97 63.35 -8.52
CA GLU A 274 -17.02 62.36 -8.82
C GLU A 274 -16.47 61.15 -9.61
N GLN A 275 -15.67 61.39 -10.65
CA GLN A 275 -15.08 60.31 -11.45
C GLN A 275 -14.07 59.44 -10.69
N ARG A 276 -13.42 59.97 -9.65
CA ARG A 276 -12.54 59.19 -8.76
C ARG A 276 -13.37 58.35 -7.78
N PHE A 277 -14.46 58.91 -7.28
CA PHE A 277 -15.40 58.22 -6.38
C PHE A 277 -16.06 57.02 -7.07
N ASP A 278 -16.60 57.18 -8.28
CA ASP A 278 -17.25 56.09 -9.02
C ASP A 278 -16.28 54.93 -9.31
N ARG A 279 -15.04 55.25 -9.70
CA ARG A 279 -13.99 54.25 -9.91
C ARG A 279 -13.61 53.55 -8.61
N ALA A 280 -13.49 54.28 -7.51
CA ALA A 280 -13.19 53.70 -6.20
C ALA A 280 -14.31 52.76 -5.71
N GLN A 281 -15.59 53.14 -5.91
CA GLN A 281 -16.73 52.29 -5.54
C GLN A 281 -16.79 50.99 -6.36
N LEU A 282 -16.54 51.05 -7.68
CA LEU A 282 -16.50 49.85 -8.52
C LEU A 282 -15.37 48.90 -8.10
N VAL A 283 -14.17 49.45 -7.85
CA VAL A 283 -13.01 48.64 -7.39
C VAL A 283 -13.28 48.02 -6.03
N ALA A 284 -13.86 48.78 -5.09
CA ALA A 284 -14.22 48.28 -3.77
C ALA A 284 -15.25 47.14 -3.84
N GLY A 285 -16.30 47.28 -4.66
CA GLY A 285 -17.33 46.26 -4.82
C GLY A 285 -16.79 44.93 -5.35
N VAL A 286 -15.94 44.98 -6.39
CA VAL A 286 -15.32 43.77 -6.97
C VAL A 286 -14.36 43.11 -5.98
N ALA A 287 -13.56 43.90 -5.26
CA ALA A 287 -12.60 43.38 -4.28
C ALA A 287 -13.29 42.70 -3.10
N ILE A 288 -14.35 43.31 -2.52
CA ILE A 288 -15.12 42.74 -1.41
C ILE A 288 -15.83 41.46 -1.85
N GLY A 289 -16.44 41.45 -3.03
CA GLY A 289 -17.07 40.25 -3.59
C GLY A 289 -16.09 39.09 -3.78
N GLY A 290 -14.91 39.38 -4.32
CA GLY A 290 -13.82 38.40 -4.47
C GLY A 290 -13.33 37.85 -3.13
N ALA A 291 -13.16 38.72 -2.12
CA ALA A 291 -12.70 38.33 -0.79
C ALA A 291 -13.67 37.35 -0.11
N ALA A 292 -14.98 37.58 -0.25
CA ALA A 292 -16.03 36.71 0.30
C ALA A 292 -16.01 35.31 -0.34
N LEU A 293 -15.91 35.24 -1.68
CA LEU A 293 -15.84 33.96 -2.39
C LEU A 293 -14.58 33.15 -2.02
N ALA A 294 -13.43 33.82 -1.92
CA ALA A 294 -12.19 33.19 -1.48
C ALA A 294 -12.27 32.66 -0.04
N ALA A 295 -12.89 33.41 0.87
CA ALA A 295 -13.10 32.97 2.26
C ALA A 295 -14.01 31.74 2.37
N ILE A 296 -15.08 31.68 1.56
CA ILE A 296 -15.98 30.52 1.50
C ILE A 296 -15.23 29.29 0.99
N ALA A 297 -14.47 29.42 -0.11
CA ALA A 297 -13.68 28.32 -0.65
C ALA A 297 -12.63 27.80 0.34
N GLY A 298 -11.92 28.71 1.01
CA GLY A 298 -10.95 28.38 2.06
C GLY A 298 -11.58 27.63 3.23
N THR A 299 -12.74 28.09 3.72
CA THR A 299 -13.47 27.46 4.82
C THR A 299 -13.98 26.06 4.45
N VAL A 300 -14.53 25.88 3.26
CA VAL A 300 -15.01 24.57 2.78
C VAL A 300 -13.86 23.57 2.66
N LEU A 301 -12.72 24.01 2.12
CA LEU A 301 -11.52 23.16 2.02
C LEU A 301 -10.94 22.83 3.39
N TRP A 302 -10.96 23.77 4.33
CA TRP A 302 -10.51 23.54 5.71
C TRP A 302 -11.39 22.51 6.43
N LEU A 303 -12.72 22.62 6.32
CA LEU A 303 -13.66 21.65 6.88
C LEU A 303 -13.56 20.27 6.23
N ARG A 304 -13.21 20.18 4.94
CA ARG A 304 -12.99 18.90 4.25
C ARG A 304 -11.60 18.29 4.48
N GLY A 305 -10.59 19.12 4.74
CA GLY A 305 -9.19 18.70 4.89
C GLY A 305 -8.77 18.32 6.31
N GLY A 306 -9.58 18.63 7.33
CA GLY A 306 -9.27 18.36 8.75
C GLY A 306 -9.27 16.89 9.18
N GLY A 307 -9.42 15.94 8.25
CA GLY A 307 -9.45 14.51 8.52
C GLY A 307 -8.21 13.77 8.00
N GLU A 308 -7.00 14.26 8.26
CA GLU A 308 -5.82 13.40 8.04
C GLU A 308 -5.60 12.52 9.28
N PRO A 309 -5.80 11.19 9.19
CA PRO A 309 -5.45 10.27 10.27
C PRO A 309 -3.94 10.31 10.47
N SER A 310 -3.49 10.91 11.57
CA SER A 310 -2.08 10.83 11.93
C SER A 310 -1.77 9.42 12.44
N LEU A 311 -1.17 8.60 11.57
CA LEU A 311 -0.61 7.30 11.96
C LEU A 311 0.72 7.53 12.67
N ARG A 312 0.71 7.54 14.01
CA ARG A 312 1.94 7.41 14.79
C ARG A 312 2.26 5.93 14.95
N ALA A 313 3.28 5.46 14.23
CA ALA A 313 3.86 4.15 14.49
C ALA A 313 4.62 4.21 15.83
N SER A 314 4.12 3.50 16.85
CA SER A 314 4.89 3.20 18.06
C SER A 314 5.54 1.82 17.93
N ALA A 315 6.69 1.61 18.57
CA ALA A 315 7.42 0.34 18.54
C ALA A 315 6.63 -0.87 19.08
N GLY A 316 5.46 -0.67 19.70
CA GLY A 316 4.59 -1.72 20.25
C GLY A 316 3.29 -2.00 19.48
N GLY A 317 3.08 -1.37 18.31
CA GLY A 317 1.82 -1.47 17.55
C GLY A 317 1.27 -0.09 17.20
N ALA A 318 0.62 -0.01 16.03
CA ALA A 318 0.00 1.23 15.57
C ALA A 318 -1.31 1.46 16.34
N SER A 319 -1.39 2.55 17.10
CA SER A 319 -2.67 3.03 17.65
C SER A 319 -3.29 4.05 16.69
N LEU A 320 -4.56 3.84 16.38
CA LEU A 320 -5.40 4.79 15.65
C LEU A 320 -6.09 5.68 16.68
N THR A 321 -5.69 6.94 16.76
CA THR A 321 -6.39 7.95 17.57
C THR A 321 -7.06 8.96 16.63
N TRP A 322 -8.39 9.00 16.65
CA TRP A 322 -9.14 10.12 16.09
C TRP A 322 -9.39 11.16 17.17
N SER A 323 -8.98 12.40 16.93
CA SER A 323 -9.39 13.54 17.75
C SER A 323 -10.41 14.35 16.95
N VAL A 324 -11.67 14.34 17.38
CA VAL A 324 -12.66 15.29 16.90
C VAL A 324 -12.50 16.54 17.75
N ALA A 325 -11.88 17.58 17.18
CA ALA A 325 -11.91 18.90 17.79
C ALA A 325 -13.30 19.49 17.53
N PHE A 326 -14.10 19.64 18.58
CA PHE A 326 -15.31 20.47 18.59
C PHE A 326 -14.92 21.90 18.99
#